data_AF-A0A1Y2M5I5-F1
#
_entry.id   AF-A0A1Y2M5I5-F1
#
_cell.length_a   1.000
_cell.length_b   1.000
_cell.length_c   1.000
_cell.angle_alpha   90.00
_cell.angle_beta   90.00
_cell.angle_gamma   90.00
#
_symmetry.space_group_name_H-M   'P 1'
#
loop_
_entity.id
_entity.type
_entity.pdbx_description
1 polymer ?
#
loop_
_entity_poly.entity_id
_entity_poly.type
_entity_poly.pdbx_seq_one_letter_code
_entity_poly.pdbx_strand_id
1 'polypeptide(L)'
;MLFLFNLVYASTWGTVAFLIPTEIWSSDMRAQGNGFGITGWALSVGMTVLVNPVMFSKLENRTYFLFAGLNLLWIPVVYLLYPETAGRSLESIEALFSTNSPFNWHMERAYRNQGDLLDRKDEPDVGSLIDVEKNRSLKVEAV
;
A
#
# COMPACT_ATOMS: atom_id res chain seq x y z
N MET A 1 -4.11 13.66 -25.74
CA MET A 1 -3.18 12.54 -25.51
C MET A 1 -2.35 12.71 -24.25
N LEU A 2 -1.50 13.74 -24.12
CA LEU A 2 -0.73 13.98 -22.90
C LEU A 2 -1.58 14.20 -21.64
N PHE A 3 -2.71 14.92 -21.74
CA PHE A 3 -3.57 15.18 -20.58
C PHE A 3 -4.21 13.91 -20.00
N LEU A 4 -4.80 13.06 -20.85
CA LEU A 4 -5.37 11.77 -20.44
C LEU A 4 -4.30 10.84 -19.85
N PHE A 5 -3.12 10.78 -20.47
CA PHE A 5 -2.00 10.01 -19.94
C PHE A 5 -1.59 10.49 -18.54
N ASN A 6 -1.40 11.79 -18.36
CA ASN A 6 -1.04 12.36 -17.06
C ASN A 6 -2.14 12.15 -16.02
N LEU A 7 -3.42 12.23 -16.40
CA LEU A 7 -4.54 12.00 -15.50
C LEU A 7 -4.57 10.56 -14.99
N VAL A 8 -4.43 9.57 -15.88
CA VAL A 8 -4.39 8.15 -15.51
C VAL A 8 -3.14 7.84 -14.69
N TYR A 9 -1.99 8.40 -15.08
CA TYR A 9 -0.75 8.21 -14.33
C TYR A 9 -0.86 8.80 -12.92
N ALA A 10 -1.37 10.03 -12.79
CA ALA A 10 -1.54 10.68 -11.50
C ALA A 10 -2.54 9.96 -10.60
N SER A 11 -3.63 9.42 -11.15
CA SER A 11 -4.66 8.75 -10.35
C SER A 11 -4.27 7.35 -9.88
N THR A 12 -3.34 6.68 -10.57
CA THR A 12 -2.91 5.32 -10.25
C THR A 12 -1.50 5.32 -9.66
N TRP A 13 -0.49 5.31 -10.50
CA TRP A 13 0.91 5.20 -10.10
C TRP A 13 1.40 6.40 -9.30
N GLY A 14 0.93 7.61 -9.63
CA GLY A 14 1.34 8.85 -8.99
C GLY A 14 0.90 8.96 -7.53
N THR A 15 -0.25 8.40 -7.16
CA THR A 15 -0.74 8.39 -5.78
C THR A 15 -0.34 7.12 -5.04
N VAL A 16 -0.51 5.95 -5.66
CA VAL A 16 -0.26 4.65 -5.03
C VAL A 16 1.21 4.49 -4.64
N ALA A 17 2.16 4.98 -5.47
CA ALA A 17 3.58 4.83 -5.18
C ALA A 17 4.05 5.55 -3.90
N PHE A 18 3.38 6.65 -3.53
CA PHE A 18 3.67 7.36 -2.27
C PHE A 18 2.79 6.89 -1.11
N LEU A 19 1.65 6.28 -1.40
CA LEU A 19 0.75 5.74 -0.38
C LEU A 19 1.29 4.45 0.23
N ILE A 20 1.74 3.49 -0.60
CA ILE A 20 2.18 2.17 -0.11
C ILE A 20 3.30 2.26 0.95
N PRO A 21 4.36 3.07 0.79
CA PRO A 21 5.36 3.24 1.84
C PRO A 21 4.74 3.68 3.18
N THR A 22 3.67 4.48 3.18
CA THR A 22 3.06 4.91 4.44
C THR A 22 2.23 3.82 5.13
N GLU A 23 1.80 2.80 4.38
CA GLU A 23 0.94 1.71 4.87
C GLU A 23 1.74 0.46 5.26
N ILE A 24 2.86 0.17 4.58
CA ILE A 24 3.63 -1.06 4.83
C ILE A 24 4.49 -1.03 6.09
N TRP A 25 4.86 0.16 6.58
CA TRP A 25 5.74 0.29 7.74
C TRP A 25 4.94 0.29 9.04
N SER A 26 5.43 -0.50 10.02
CA SER A 26 5.01 -0.42 11.42
C SER A 26 5.09 1.03 11.92
N SER A 27 4.20 1.38 12.85
CA SER A 27 4.04 2.73 13.40
C SER A 27 5.37 3.35 13.83
N ASP A 28 6.24 2.56 14.47
CA ASP A 28 7.50 3.04 15.03
C ASP A 28 8.56 3.38 13.96
N MET A 29 8.56 2.69 12.83
CA MET A 29 9.57 2.83 11.77
C MET A 29 9.08 3.65 10.57
N ARG A 30 7.81 4.08 10.58
CA ARG A 30 7.17 4.72 9.42
C ARG A 30 7.89 5.94 8.90
N ALA A 31 8.37 6.81 9.79
CA ALA A 31 9.08 8.03 9.39
C ALA A 31 10.38 7.72 8.62
N GLN A 32 11.15 6.72 9.11
CA GLN A 32 12.40 6.31 8.48
C GLN A 32 12.14 5.57 7.17
N GLY A 33 11.18 4.65 7.17
CA GLY A 33 10.79 3.87 5.99
C GLY A 33 10.25 4.74 4.86
N ASN A 34 9.45 5.76 5.18
CA ASN A 34 9.00 6.75 4.20
C ASN A 34 10.16 7.57 3.64
N GLY A 35 11.12 7.97 4.48
CA GLY A 35 12.34 8.65 4.04
C GLY A 35 13.15 7.85 3.02
N PHE A 36 13.27 6.53 3.21
CA PHE A 36 13.90 5.64 2.22
C PHE A 36 13.08 5.56 0.92
N GLY A 37 11.74 5.50 1.02
CA GLY A 37 10.85 5.51 -0.15
C GLY A 37 11.04 6.76 -1.02
N ILE A 38 11.05 7.95 -0.39
CA ILE A 38 11.28 9.23 -1.09
C ILE A 38 12.69 9.30 -1.69
N THR A 39 13.70 8.84 -0.96
CA THR A 39 15.09 8.85 -1.45
C THR A 39 15.24 7.93 -2.67
N GLY A 40 14.68 6.72 -2.61
CA GLY A 40 14.69 5.78 -3.73
C GLY A 40 13.97 6.33 -4.96
N TRP A 41 12.82 6.98 -4.76
CA TRP A 41 12.10 7.69 -5.83
C TRP A 41 12.96 8.80 -6.45
N ALA A 42 13.56 9.68 -5.64
CA ALA A 42 14.36 10.81 -6.12
C ALA A 42 15.58 10.34 -6.94
N LEU A 43 16.27 9.30 -6.48
CA LEU A 43 17.40 8.69 -7.22
C LEU A 43 16.94 8.11 -8.56
N SER A 44 15.78 7.44 -8.57
CA SER A 44 15.21 6.85 -9.80
C SER A 44 14.80 7.91 -10.82
N VAL A 45 14.19 9.01 -10.38
CA VAL A 45 13.88 10.16 -11.25
C VAL A 45 15.16 10.80 -11.78
N GLY A 46 16.14 11.05 -10.91
CA GLY A 46 17.43 11.63 -11.30
C GLY A 46 18.14 10.79 -12.37
N MET A 47 18.20 9.47 -12.18
CA MET A 47 18.79 8.56 -13.16
C MET A 47 18.02 8.57 -14.48
N THR A 48 16.69 8.56 -14.44
CA THR A 48 15.85 8.56 -15.65
C THR A 48 16.05 9.83 -16.47
N VAL A 49 16.15 10.99 -15.82
CA VAL A 49 16.39 12.28 -16.50
C VAL A 49 17.74 12.30 -17.22
N LEU A 50 18.77 11.68 -16.64
CA LEU A 50 20.10 11.61 -17.25
C LEU A 50 20.18 10.57 -18.38
N VAL A 51 19.51 9.43 -18.23
CA VAL A 51 19.55 8.32 -19.20
C VAL A 51 18.67 8.57 -20.42
N ASN A 52 17.50 9.21 -20.24
CA ASN A 52 16.56 9.50 -21.33
C ASN A 52 17.19 10.19 -22.55
N PRO A 53 17.93 11.32 -22.43
CA PRO A 53 18.53 11.98 -23.60
C PRO A 53 19.56 11.09 -24.32
N VAL A 54 20.29 10.26 -23.59
CA VAL A 54 21.25 9.30 -24.16
C VAL A 54 20.53 8.18 -24.90
N MET A 55 19.39 7.71 -24.39
CA MET A 55 18.59 6.70 -25.09
C MET A 55 17.94 7.26 -26.35
N PHE A 56 17.32 8.44 -26.28
CA PHE A 56 16.66 9.04 -27.44
C PHE A 56 17.63 9.40 -28.57
N SER A 57 18.87 9.79 -28.25
CA SER A 57 19.90 10.07 -29.26
C SER A 57 20.44 8.83 -29.98
N LYS A 58 20.39 7.64 -29.35
CA LYS A 58 20.90 6.39 -29.94
C LYS A 58 19.83 5.48 -30.52
N LEU A 59 18.68 5.39 -29.87
CA LEU A 59 17.63 4.43 -30.18
C LEU A 59 16.38 5.07 -30.80
N GLU A 60 16.24 6.40 -30.76
CA GLU A 60 15.09 7.15 -31.29
C GLU A 60 13.75 6.46 -30.96
N ASN A 61 13.05 5.95 -31.97
CA ASN A 61 11.75 5.30 -31.88
C ASN A 61 11.77 3.91 -31.23
N ARG A 62 12.94 3.24 -31.17
CA ARG A 62 13.06 1.93 -30.53
C ARG A 62 13.00 2.02 -29.00
N THR A 63 13.27 3.20 -28.44
CA THR A 63 13.20 3.46 -26.99
C THR A 63 11.81 3.21 -26.42
N TYR A 64 10.74 3.49 -27.20
CA TYR A 64 9.36 3.26 -26.76
C TYR A 64 9.04 1.78 -26.53
N PHE A 65 9.60 0.87 -27.32
CA PHE A 65 9.43 -0.58 -27.12
C PHE A 65 10.14 -1.07 -25.86
N LEU A 66 11.29 -0.46 -25.52
CA LEU A 66 12.02 -0.76 -24.28
C LEU A 66 11.22 -0.33 -23.05
N PHE A 67 10.62 0.86 -23.07
CA PHE A 67 9.71 1.31 -22.00
C PHE A 67 8.45 0.45 -21.90
N ALA A 68 7.88 0.03 -23.03
CA ALA A 68 6.72 -0.88 -23.03
C ALA A 68 7.08 -2.24 -22.41
N GLY A 69 8.24 -2.80 -22.76
CA GLY A 69 8.74 -4.04 -22.15
C GLY A 69 9.00 -3.91 -20.65
N LEU A 70 9.58 -2.79 -20.21
CA LEU A 70 9.82 -2.53 -18.80
C LEU A 70 8.50 -2.39 -18.00
N ASN A 71 7.50 -1.72 -18.57
CA ASN A 71 6.17 -1.62 -17.96
C ASN A 71 5.50 -3.01 -17.85
N LEU A 72 5.60 -3.85 -18.87
CA LEU A 72 5.08 -5.22 -18.83
C LEU A 72 5.79 -6.09 -17.78
N LEU A 73 7.09 -5.86 -17.54
CA LEU A 73 7.85 -6.55 -16.49
C LEU A 73 7.38 -6.17 -15.08
N TRP A 74 6.88 -4.95 -14.89
CA TRP A 74 6.36 -4.51 -13.59
C TRP A 74 5.03 -5.17 -13.20
N ILE A 75 4.21 -5.58 -14.17
CA ILE A 75 2.92 -6.25 -13.91
C ILE A 75 3.06 -7.49 -13.02
N PRO A 76 3.89 -8.50 -13.34
CA PRO A 76 4.05 -9.68 -12.49
C PRO A 76 4.73 -9.34 -11.15
N VAL A 77 5.61 -8.34 -11.10
CA VAL A 77 6.26 -7.90 -9.86
C VAL A 77 5.22 -7.37 -8.88
N VAL A 78 4.33 -6.49 -9.33
CA VAL A 78 3.23 -5.96 -8.49
C VAL A 78 2.30 -7.08 -8.08
N TYR A 79 1.88 -7.94 -9.03
CA TYR A 79 0.95 -9.03 -8.73
C TYR A 79 1.49 -10.03 -7.68
N LEU A 80 2.79 -10.32 -7.70
CA LEU A 80 3.38 -11.33 -6.82
C LEU A 80 3.88 -10.78 -5.49
N LEU A 81 4.35 -9.54 -5.44
CA LEU A 81 5.05 -8.99 -4.27
C LEU A 81 4.25 -7.95 -3.48
N TYR A 82 3.32 -7.23 -4.11
CA TYR A 82 2.57 -6.18 -3.43
C TYR A 82 1.29 -6.77 -2.82
N PRO A 83 1.18 -6.85 -1.49
CA PRO A 83 -0.08 -7.22 -0.84
C PRO A 83 -1.08 -6.06 -0.89
N GLU A 84 -2.38 -6.39 -0.88
CA GLU A 84 -3.43 -5.39 -0.78
C GLU A 84 -3.46 -4.83 0.66
N THR A 85 -3.38 -3.51 0.78
CA THR A 85 -3.33 -2.81 2.07
C THR A 85 -4.61 -2.02 2.38
N ALA A 86 -5.54 -1.92 1.41
CA ALA A 86 -6.76 -1.15 1.57
C ALA A 86 -7.70 -1.73 2.64
N GLY A 87 -8.20 -0.85 3.53
CA GLY A 87 -9.22 -1.19 4.53
C GLY A 87 -8.72 -2.03 5.72
N ARG A 88 -7.40 -2.10 5.93
CA ARG A 88 -6.77 -2.88 7.01
C ARG A 88 -6.23 -1.95 8.10
N SER A 89 -6.40 -2.30 9.37
CA SER A 89 -5.76 -1.56 10.46
C SER A 89 -4.23 -1.69 10.40
N LEU A 90 -3.53 -0.68 10.90
CA LEU A 90 -2.06 -0.68 10.90
C LEU A 90 -1.47 -1.85 11.69
N GLU A 91 -2.16 -2.30 12.74
CA GLU A 91 -1.77 -3.44 13.58
C GLU A 91 -1.95 -4.77 12.81
N SER A 92 -3.00 -4.87 11.99
CA SER A 92 -3.22 -6.04 11.14
C SER A 92 -2.22 -6.15 9.97
N ILE A 93 -1.63 -5.02 9.53
CA ILE A 93 -0.55 -5.01 8.54
C ILE A 93 0.74 -5.59 9.12
N GLU A 94 1.02 -5.45 10.41
CA GLU A 94 2.16 -6.13 11.03
C GLU A 94 1.99 -7.66 10.99
N ALA A 95 0.76 -8.15 11.18
CA ALA A 95 0.44 -9.57 11.03
C ALA A 95 0.59 -10.07 9.58
N LEU A 96 0.41 -9.21 8.57
CA LEU A 96 0.63 -9.51 7.15
C LEU A 96 2.11 -9.81 6.85
N PHE A 97 3.02 -9.06 7.48
CA PHE A 97 4.48 -9.21 7.32
C PHE A 97 5.11 -10.21 8.29
N SER A 98 4.32 -10.88 9.12
CA SER A 98 4.80 -11.91 10.07
C SER A 98 5.37 -13.18 9.39
N THR A 99 5.18 -13.33 8.08
CA THR A 99 5.57 -14.51 7.32
C THR A 99 6.89 -14.32 6.58
N ASN A 100 7.78 -15.31 6.67
CA ASN A 100 9.11 -15.31 6.02
C ASN A 100 9.09 -15.42 4.48
N SER A 101 7.92 -15.43 3.84
CA SER A 101 7.80 -15.53 2.38
C SER A 101 7.47 -14.16 1.78
N PRO A 102 8.18 -13.71 0.73
CA PRO A 102 7.91 -12.43 0.07
C PRO A 102 6.69 -12.46 -0.86
N PHE A 103 6.11 -13.63 -1.12
CA PHE A 103 4.96 -13.76 -2.00
C PHE A 103 3.66 -13.30 -1.32
N ASN A 104 2.90 -12.45 -2.01
CA ASN A 104 1.58 -11.94 -1.61
C ASN A 104 0.66 -13.06 -1.09
N TRP A 105 0.60 -14.21 -1.77
CA TRP A 105 -0.31 -15.30 -1.39
C TRP A 105 -0.06 -15.86 0.02
N HIS A 106 1.18 -15.84 0.48
CA HIS A 106 1.56 -16.28 1.81
C HIS A 106 1.27 -15.21 2.86
N MET A 107 1.54 -13.94 2.54
CA MET A 107 1.17 -12.80 3.39
C MET A 107 -0.35 -12.76 3.60
N GLU A 108 -1.12 -12.93 2.54
CA GLU A 108 -2.58 -12.93 2.59
C GLU A 108 -3.16 -14.12 3.40
N ARG A 109 -2.46 -15.26 3.43
CA ARG A 109 -2.80 -16.38 4.33
C ARG A 109 -2.51 -16.03 5.80
N ALA A 110 -1.41 -15.34 6.07
CA ALA A 110 -1.05 -14.91 7.42
C ALA A 110 -2.05 -13.90 7.98
N TYR A 111 -2.44 -12.92 7.17
CA TYR A 111 -3.48 -11.95 7.51
C TYR A 111 -4.82 -12.63 7.84
N ARG A 112 -5.28 -13.60 7.03
CA ARG A 112 -6.52 -14.34 7.36
C ARG A 112 -6.47 -15.10 8.69
N ASN A 113 -5.29 -15.52 9.13
CA ASN A 113 -5.15 -16.31 10.35
C ASN A 113 -5.04 -15.43 11.61
N GLN A 114 -4.43 -14.25 11.51
CA GLN A 114 -4.14 -13.37 12.65
C GLN A 114 -4.67 -11.94 12.51
N GLY A 115 -4.63 -11.37 11.30
CA GLY A 115 -5.02 -9.97 11.04
C GLY A 115 -6.53 -9.71 11.17
N ASP A 116 -7.38 -10.63 10.72
CA ASP A 116 -8.85 -10.50 10.80
C ASP A 116 -9.35 -10.41 12.26
N LEU A 117 -8.65 -11.08 13.19
CA LEU A 117 -8.98 -11.04 14.61
C LEU A 117 -8.61 -9.71 15.27
N LEU A 118 -7.60 -9.01 14.75
CA LEU A 118 -7.17 -7.71 15.25
C LEU A 118 -8.09 -6.61 14.74
N ASP A 119 -8.42 -6.61 13.45
CA ASP A 119 -9.41 -5.68 12.87
C ASP A 119 -10.76 -5.77 13.58
N ARG A 120 -11.22 -6.99 13.90
CA ARG A 120 -12.50 -7.22 14.58
C ARG A 120 -12.50 -6.81 16.06
N LYS A 121 -11.33 -6.67 16.68
CA LYS A 121 -11.19 -6.22 18.07
C LYS A 121 -11.24 -4.70 18.19
N ASP A 122 -10.84 -3.99 17.13
CA ASP A 122 -10.96 -2.53 17.01
C ASP A 122 -12.36 -2.08 16.61
N GLU A 123 -13.17 -3.00 16.05
CA GLU A 123 -14.58 -2.75 15.79
C GLU A 123 -15.33 -2.60 17.12
N PRO A 124 -16.06 -1.50 17.37
CA PRO A 124 -16.77 -1.30 18.62
C PRO A 124 -17.78 -2.44 18.80
N ASP A 125 -17.62 -3.25 19.84
CA ASP A 125 -18.54 -4.33 20.15
C ASP A 125 -19.93 -3.75 20.44
N VAL A 126 -20.76 -3.69 19.39
CA VAL A 126 -22.13 -3.17 19.42
C VAL A 126 -22.96 -3.92 20.47
N GLY A 127 -22.63 -5.19 20.76
CA GLY A 127 -23.24 -5.95 21.85
C GLY A 127 -22.98 -5.33 23.22
N SER A 128 -21.71 -5.06 23.55
CA SER A 128 -21.34 -4.39 24.81
C SER A 128 -21.93 -2.98 24.94
N LEU A 129 -22.02 -2.22 23.84
CA LEU A 129 -22.60 -0.87 23.85
C LEU A 129 -24.10 -0.90 24.12
N ILE A 130 -24.83 -1.85 23.52
CA ILE A 130 -26.27 -2.05 23.78
C ILE A 130 -26.49 -2.46 25.24
N ASP A 131 -25.63 -3.33 25.79
CA ASP A 131 -25.73 -3.75 27.19
C ASP A 131 -25.43 -2.60 28.17
N VAL A 132 -24.47 -1.74 27.86
CA VAL A 132 -24.17 -0.53 28.65
C VAL A 132 -25.33 0.48 28.57
N GLU A 133 -25.90 0.69 27.38
CA GLU A 133 -27.06 1.59 27.18
C GLU A 133 -28.30 1.08 27.92
N LYS A 134 -28.54 -0.24 27.89
CA LYS A 134 -29.64 -0.90 28.60
C LYS A 134 -29.47 -0.85 30.11
N ASN A 135 -28.25 -0.98 30.61
CA ASN A 135 -27.95 -0.89 32.04
C ASN A 135 -27.97 0.58 32.53
N ARG A 136 -27.68 1.55 31.65
CA ARG A 136 -27.80 2.98 31.93
C ARG A 136 -29.26 3.45 31.98
N SER A 137 -30.10 2.98 31.06
CA SER A 137 -31.55 3.28 31.05
C SER A 137 -32.28 2.72 32.27
N LEU A 138 -31.97 1.48 32.68
CA LEU A 138 -32.52 0.89 33.90
C LEU A 138 -32.16 1.65 35.19
N LYS A 139 -31.01 2.33 35.23
CA LYS A 139 -30.62 3.17 36.38
C LYS A 139 -31.31 4.52 36.43
N VAL A 140 -31.81 5.03 35.30
CA VAL A 140 -32.52 6.32 35.22
C VAL A 140 -34.00 6.16 35.57
N GLU A 141 -34.61 5.02 35.25
CA GLU A 141 -36.00 4.71 35.63
C GLU A 141 -36.18 4.31 37.11
N ALA A 142 -35.08 4.03 37.82
CA ALA A 142 -35.08 3.61 39.22
C ALA A 142 -34.93 4.77 40.23
N VAL A 143 -35.03 6.03 39.79
CA VAL A 143 -35.00 7.27 40.61
C VAL A 143 -36.33 7.99 40.46
#